data_AF-A0A944LTF4-F1
#
_entry.id   AF-A0A944LTF4-F1
#
_cell.length_a   1.000
_cell.length_b   1.000
_cell.length_c   1.000
_cell.angle_alpha   90.00
_cell.angle_beta   90.00
_cell.angle_gamma   90.00
#
_symmetry.space_group_name_H-M   'P 1'
#
loop_
_entity.id
_entity.type
_entity.pdbx_description
1 polymer ?
#
loop_
_entity_poly.entity_id
_entity_poly.type
_entity_poly.pdbx_seq_one_letter_code
_entity_poly.pdbx_strand_id
1 'polypeptide(L)'
;MEDAIDRTRVQEVEALKLLVGQGFNREATLLGTSLAGAATGEGDYGLRSFLFDLQVMNGCAQQALEGLDLEGAPAVVSLPGGITAAAVFGLTIADRKSGAAAAKKLLDKPDEITPAQSVASWTALSNAAWDQGNLSSALCWGRYAAEAATSELPTHQRPYPQLTFARKLGEAGAISEAEMIVDKVRQEVKLFDIVAHAAAPDIIHSRILLRAGSVRAAEEAARRGVEVSRKRGTKMLLPFALTVLAQAALRRGDHDESRRYLETVQDELQVVSSPFPSALYRWVQFRHQYETASSEDHTELLRAGYRIAIERPAVLIKEPTSGPWLVRAAISTGLEGIALQVSKTLTGVSEKNPGYVNLQTSAKHAASLLSKDLAGVVGCIATYTDPEAQSHASTDLQDFLATSSHTAGTVLPVPAPQIQVLDTSEDLDPRELLTPMELRISERVADGLTNKEVASEIQISHHTVNFHLRKIYRKLEIRSRAQLGAAAFNRSTSDQPATDI
;
A
#
# COMPACT_ATOMS: atom_id res chain seq x y z
N MET A 1 -4.29 39.37 -23.26
CA MET A 1 -4.55 39.67 -21.84
C MET A 1 -4.52 38.37 -21.03
N GLU A 2 -5.25 37.34 -21.49
CA GLU A 2 -5.21 35.96 -20.96
C GLU A 2 -3.78 35.36 -20.90
N ASP A 3 -2.99 35.45 -21.98
CA ASP A 3 -1.58 35.01 -22.04
C ASP A 3 -0.63 35.71 -21.04
N ALA A 4 -0.94 36.96 -20.65
CA ALA A 4 -0.10 37.73 -19.72
C ALA A 4 -0.42 37.37 -18.26
N ILE A 5 -1.68 37.05 -17.98
CA ILE A 5 -2.14 36.55 -16.68
C ILE A 5 -1.53 35.16 -16.44
N ASP A 6 -1.58 34.27 -17.42
CA ASP A 6 -1.02 32.92 -17.32
C ASP A 6 0.50 32.94 -17.06
N ARG A 7 1.26 33.80 -17.79
CA ARG A 7 2.70 33.99 -17.53
C ARG A 7 3.02 34.53 -16.14
N THR A 8 2.20 35.44 -15.62
CA THR A 8 2.37 36.00 -14.26
C THR A 8 2.13 34.92 -13.20
N ARG A 9 1.11 34.07 -13.40
CA ARG A 9 0.79 32.97 -12.50
C ARG A 9 1.87 31.90 -12.46
N VAL A 10 2.46 31.57 -13.61
CA VAL A 10 3.63 30.70 -13.66
C VAL A 10 4.79 31.27 -12.84
N GLN A 11 5.06 32.57 -12.94
CA GLN A 11 6.12 33.23 -12.15
C GLN A 11 5.84 33.24 -10.65
N GLU A 12 4.58 33.45 -10.24
CA GLU A 12 4.17 33.36 -8.83
C GLU A 12 4.41 31.96 -8.27
N VAL A 13 3.99 30.92 -9.00
CA VAL A 13 4.22 29.51 -8.60
C VAL A 13 5.71 29.20 -8.53
N GLU A 14 6.52 29.66 -9.49
CA GLU A 14 7.98 29.48 -9.44
C GLU A 14 8.62 30.21 -8.24
N ALA A 15 8.16 31.43 -7.90
CA ALA A 15 8.63 32.14 -6.71
C ALA A 15 8.28 31.39 -5.42
N LEU A 16 7.07 30.82 -5.33
CA LEU A 16 6.66 29.99 -4.21
C LEU A 16 7.51 28.71 -4.12
N LYS A 17 7.78 28.04 -5.24
CA LYS A 17 8.68 26.88 -5.27
C LYS A 17 10.07 27.21 -4.75
N LEU A 18 10.63 28.37 -5.11
CA LEU A 18 11.93 28.83 -4.60
C LEU A 18 11.92 29.00 -3.08
N LEU A 19 10.87 29.61 -2.52
CA LEU A 19 10.72 29.75 -1.07
C LEU A 19 10.66 28.39 -0.36
N VAL A 20 9.83 27.46 -0.87
CA VAL A 20 9.75 26.09 -0.33
C VAL A 20 11.11 25.39 -0.46
N GLY A 21 11.81 25.57 -1.58
CA GLY A 21 13.13 24.96 -1.84
C GLY A 21 14.20 25.41 -0.85
N GLN A 22 14.06 26.63 -0.32
CA GLN A 22 14.92 27.21 0.71
C GLN A 22 14.43 26.92 2.14
N GLY A 23 13.29 26.24 2.31
CA GLY A 23 12.72 25.90 3.61
C GLY A 23 11.78 26.97 4.18
N PHE A 24 11.48 28.03 3.44
CA PHE A 24 10.57 29.11 3.82
C PHE A 24 9.10 28.74 3.54
N ASN A 25 8.64 27.60 4.05
CA ASN A 25 7.30 27.06 3.76
C ASN A 25 6.18 27.92 4.34
N ARG A 26 6.40 28.51 5.52
CA ARG A 26 5.41 29.36 6.17
C ARG A 26 5.20 30.62 5.34
N GLU A 27 6.29 31.23 4.91
CA GLU A 27 6.33 32.42 4.06
C GLU A 27 5.72 32.11 2.70
N ALA A 28 6.04 30.96 2.09
CA ALA A 28 5.43 30.50 0.84
C ALA A 28 3.91 30.32 1.01
N THR A 29 3.46 29.71 2.11
CA THR A 29 2.03 29.53 2.37
C THR A 29 1.34 30.88 2.55
N LEU A 30 1.89 31.79 3.35
CA LEU A 30 1.32 33.13 3.58
C LEU A 30 1.26 33.96 2.29
N LEU A 31 2.36 34.01 1.55
CA LEU A 31 2.44 34.72 0.27
C LEU A 31 1.43 34.13 -0.71
N GLY A 32 1.41 32.80 -0.84
CA GLY A 32 0.49 32.12 -1.73
C GLY A 32 -0.98 32.35 -1.37
N THR A 33 -1.36 32.27 -0.09
CA THR A 33 -2.71 32.58 0.37
C THR A 33 -3.09 34.03 0.04
N SER A 34 -2.16 34.97 0.22
CA SER A 34 -2.38 36.37 -0.16
C SER A 34 -2.59 36.54 -1.67
N LEU A 35 -1.79 35.84 -2.49
CA LEU A 35 -1.91 35.88 -3.96
C LEU A 35 -3.22 35.25 -4.45
N ALA A 36 -3.63 34.12 -3.86
CA ALA A 36 -4.87 33.42 -4.17
C ALA A 36 -6.14 34.21 -3.74
N GLY A 37 -6.03 35.04 -2.69
CA GLY A 37 -7.09 35.95 -2.23
C GLY A 37 -7.29 37.20 -3.12
N ALA A 38 -6.28 37.58 -3.90
CA ALA A 38 -6.37 38.68 -4.87
C ALA A 38 -6.93 38.25 -6.24
N ALA A 39 -7.04 36.94 -6.50
CA ALA A 39 -7.35 36.37 -7.81
C ALA A 39 -8.75 35.71 -7.83
N THR A 40 -9.81 36.48 -8.01
CA THR A 40 -11.21 36.00 -7.96
C THR A 40 -11.78 35.53 -9.31
N GLY A 41 -10.94 35.00 -10.22
CA GLY A 41 -11.37 34.54 -11.54
C GLY A 41 -11.29 33.02 -11.72
N GLU A 42 -12.10 32.46 -12.62
CA GLU A 42 -12.18 31.04 -13.03
C GLU A 42 -10.88 30.45 -13.65
N GLY A 43 -9.70 30.98 -13.33
CA GLY A 43 -8.39 30.54 -13.86
C GLY A 43 -7.29 30.29 -12.81
N ASP A 44 -7.51 30.57 -11.52
CA ASP A 44 -6.47 30.48 -10.47
C ASP A 44 -6.35 29.09 -9.81
N TYR A 45 -6.94 28.07 -10.42
CA TYR A 45 -7.03 26.72 -9.85
C TYR A 45 -5.67 26.04 -9.67
N GLY A 46 -4.67 26.37 -10.50
CA GLY A 46 -3.32 25.83 -10.40
C GLY A 46 -2.57 26.30 -9.15
N LEU A 47 -2.66 27.59 -8.83
CA LEU A 47 -2.04 28.17 -7.63
C LEU A 47 -2.71 27.65 -6.36
N ARG A 48 -4.04 27.61 -6.34
CA ARG A 48 -4.81 27.06 -5.21
C ARG A 48 -4.55 25.57 -5.00
N SER A 49 -4.48 24.79 -6.08
CA SER A 49 -4.12 23.36 -6.02
C SER A 49 -2.71 23.16 -5.48
N PHE A 50 -1.72 23.94 -5.94
CA PHE A 50 -0.36 23.90 -5.44
C PHE A 50 -0.26 24.25 -3.95
N LEU A 51 -0.93 25.31 -3.52
CA LEU A 51 -0.93 25.73 -2.11
C LEU A 51 -1.60 24.69 -1.22
N PHE A 52 -2.68 24.11 -1.70
CA PHE A 52 -3.37 23.04 -0.99
C PHE A 52 -2.44 21.81 -0.82
N ASP A 53 -1.78 21.37 -1.90
CA ASP A 53 -0.80 20.27 -1.83
C ASP A 53 0.34 20.59 -0.87
N LEU A 54 0.90 21.81 -0.94
CA LEU A 54 1.95 22.25 -0.02
C LEU A 54 1.49 22.22 1.45
N GLN A 55 0.29 22.71 1.75
CA GLN A 55 -0.27 22.69 3.11
C GLN A 55 -0.49 21.25 3.59
N VAL A 56 -1.02 20.36 2.75
CA VAL A 56 -1.16 18.94 3.07
C VAL A 56 0.20 18.31 3.35
N MET A 57 1.20 18.54 2.49
CA MET A 57 2.56 18.02 2.63
C MET A 57 3.31 18.60 3.84
N ASN A 58 2.93 19.80 4.30
CA ASN A 58 3.41 20.40 5.55
C ASN A 58 2.74 19.82 6.80
N GLY A 59 1.74 18.95 6.65
CA GLY A 59 1.02 18.33 7.76
C GLY A 59 -0.26 19.05 8.17
N CYS A 60 -0.70 20.05 7.41
CA CYS A 60 -1.84 20.90 7.71
C CYS A 60 -3.09 20.52 6.91
N ALA A 61 -3.31 19.22 6.63
CA ALA A 61 -4.39 18.77 5.75
C ALA A 61 -5.79 19.22 6.22
N GLN A 62 -6.05 19.20 7.53
CA GLN A 62 -7.33 19.66 8.09
C GLN A 62 -7.50 21.19 7.95
N GLN A 63 -6.47 21.97 8.28
CA GLN A 63 -6.49 23.43 8.13
C GLN A 63 -6.65 23.86 6.66
N ALA A 64 -6.03 23.12 5.73
CA ALA A 64 -6.18 23.34 4.29
C ALA A 64 -7.64 23.14 3.85
N LEU A 65 -8.31 22.10 4.37
CA LEU A 65 -9.72 21.84 4.11
C LEU A 65 -10.63 22.90 4.72
N GLU A 66 -10.37 23.33 5.96
CA GLU A 66 -11.12 24.41 6.63
C GLU A 66 -11.01 25.73 5.86
N GLY A 67 -9.84 26.00 5.27
CA GLY A 67 -9.62 27.18 4.42
C GLY A 67 -10.40 27.20 3.10
N LEU A 68 -11.06 26.09 2.71
CA LEU A 68 -11.97 26.07 1.56
C LEU A 68 -13.37 26.61 1.89
N ASP A 69 -13.69 26.85 3.16
CA ASP A 69 -14.98 27.37 3.65
C ASP A 69 -16.18 26.56 3.12
N LEU A 70 -16.11 25.22 3.27
CA LEU A 70 -17.13 24.30 2.80
C LEU A 70 -17.92 23.70 3.96
N GLU A 71 -19.25 23.57 3.80
CA GLU A 71 -20.12 22.86 4.74
C GLU A 71 -19.90 21.32 4.67
N GLY A 72 -18.78 20.88 5.22
CA GLY A 72 -18.42 19.47 5.38
C GLY A 72 -17.85 18.78 4.13
N ALA A 73 -17.33 17.56 4.34
CA ALA A 73 -16.72 16.74 3.29
C ALA A 73 -17.57 16.49 2.02
N PRO A 74 -18.92 16.42 2.08
CA PRO A 74 -19.76 16.26 0.89
C PRO A 74 -19.71 17.43 -0.09
N ALA A 75 -19.41 18.66 0.36
CA ALA A 75 -19.40 19.85 -0.49
C ALA A 75 -18.15 19.92 -1.40
N VAL A 76 -17.12 19.11 -1.13
CA VAL A 76 -15.88 19.06 -1.91
C VAL A 76 -16.13 18.67 -3.37
N VAL A 77 -17.10 17.79 -3.64
CA VAL A 77 -17.37 17.31 -5.02
C VAL A 77 -18.02 18.37 -5.92
N SER A 78 -18.49 19.47 -5.34
CA SER A 78 -19.07 20.61 -6.06
C SER A 78 -18.03 21.67 -6.43
N LEU A 79 -16.78 21.51 -5.99
CA LEU A 79 -15.68 22.39 -6.37
C LEU A 79 -15.32 22.21 -7.86
N PRO A 80 -14.73 23.24 -8.50
CA PRO A 80 -14.20 23.12 -9.86
C PRO A 80 -12.93 22.23 -9.95
N GLY A 81 -12.91 21.35 -10.95
CA GLY A 81 -11.72 20.70 -11.52
C GLY A 81 -10.59 20.31 -10.54
N GLY A 82 -9.41 20.89 -10.73
CA GLY A 82 -8.16 20.53 -10.03
C GLY A 82 -8.14 20.83 -8.52
N ILE A 83 -8.96 21.79 -8.04
CA ILE A 83 -9.11 22.02 -6.59
C ILE A 83 -9.84 20.84 -5.95
N THR A 84 -10.85 20.28 -6.62
CA THR A 84 -11.55 19.08 -6.14
C THR A 84 -10.59 17.91 -5.96
N ALA A 85 -9.67 17.69 -6.91
CA ALA A 85 -8.68 16.62 -6.81
C ALA A 85 -7.76 16.80 -5.60
N ALA A 86 -7.25 18.02 -5.40
CA ALA A 86 -6.43 18.36 -4.23
C ALA A 86 -7.23 18.20 -2.91
N ALA A 87 -8.48 18.66 -2.87
CA ALA A 87 -9.35 18.53 -1.71
C ALA A 87 -9.71 17.07 -1.39
N VAL A 88 -9.94 16.22 -2.38
CA VAL A 88 -10.11 14.76 -2.19
C VAL A 88 -8.84 14.13 -1.61
N PHE A 89 -7.68 14.56 -2.07
CA PHE A 89 -6.40 14.14 -1.48
C PHE A 89 -6.28 14.60 -0.02
N GLY A 90 -6.57 15.87 0.28
CA GLY A 90 -6.60 16.40 1.65
C GLY A 90 -7.56 15.64 2.55
N LEU A 91 -8.78 15.37 2.09
CA LEU A 91 -9.75 14.52 2.80
C LEU A 91 -9.20 13.12 3.04
N THR A 92 -8.55 12.51 2.06
CA THR A 92 -7.93 11.17 2.21
C THR A 92 -6.86 11.15 3.30
N ILE A 93 -6.12 12.25 3.46
CA ILE A 93 -5.10 12.40 4.49
C ILE A 93 -5.73 12.67 5.86
N ALA A 94 -6.69 13.59 5.95
CA ALA A 94 -7.34 13.99 7.21
C ALA A 94 -8.31 12.92 7.74
N ASP A 95 -9.18 12.39 6.88
CA ASP A 95 -10.14 11.32 7.19
C ASP A 95 -10.36 10.38 5.99
N ARG A 96 -9.71 9.20 6.04
CA ARG A 96 -9.80 8.14 5.01
C ARG A 96 -11.24 7.82 4.60
N LYS A 97 -12.18 7.85 5.55
CA LYS A 97 -13.59 7.51 5.28
C LYS A 97 -14.26 8.60 4.44
N SER A 98 -14.10 9.87 4.83
CA SER A 98 -14.59 11.01 4.06
C SER A 98 -13.96 11.11 2.68
N GLY A 99 -12.64 10.90 2.57
CA GLY A 99 -11.95 10.88 1.27
C GLY A 99 -12.50 9.82 0.33
N ALA A 100 -12.72 8.59 0.82
CA ALA A 100 -13.33 7.52 0.03
C ALA A 100 -14.80 7.80 -0.33
N ALA A 101 -15.57 8.44 0.55
CA ALA A 101 -16.95 8.81 0.26
C ALA A 101 -17.04 9.87 -0.84
N ALA A 102 -16.17 10.90 -0.80
CA ALA A 102 -16.06 11.90 -1.87
C ALA A 102 -15.64 11.27 -3.20
N ALA A 103 -14.65 10.38 -3.17
CA ALA A 103 -14.18 9.65 -4.35
C ALA A 103 -15.29 8.82 -5.04
N LYS A 104 -16.12 8.12 -4.27
CA LYS A 104 -17.25 7.36 -4.82
C LYS A 104 -18.25 8.26 -5.54
N LYS A 105 -18.64 9.37 -4.91
CA LYS A 105 -19.57 10.34 -5.51
C LYS A 105 -19.07 10.92 -6.83
N LEU A 106 -17.76 11.18 -6.95
CA LEU A 106 -17.18 11.65 -8.21
C LEU A 106 -17.21 10.56 -9.29
N LEU A 107 -16.89 9.32 -8.91
CA LEU A 107 -16.87 8.19 -9.84
C LEU A 107 -18.26 7.69 -10.27
N ASP A 108 -19.33 8.04 -9.53
CA ASP A 108 -20.73 7.79 -9.92
C ASP A 108 -21.15 8.59 -11.17
N LYS A 109 -20.35 9.60 -11.56
CA LYS A 109 -20.57 10.44 -12.75
C LYS A 109 -19.36 10.42 -13.69
N PRO A 110 -19.09 9.29 -14.37
CA PRO A 110 -17.86 9.10 -15.14
C PRO A 110 -17.72 10.06 -16.33
N ASP A 111 -18.81 10.62 -16.84
CA ASP A 111 -18.78 11.58 -17.96
C ASP A 111 -18.45 13.02 -17.51
N GLU A 112 -18.54 13.31 -16.21
CA GLU A 112 -18.30 14.64 -15.62
C GLU A 112 -16.93 14.74 -14.90
N ILE A 113 -16.25 13.62 -14.65
CA ILE A 113 -15.02 13.58 -13.85
C ILE A 113 -13.77 13.90 -14.68
N THR A 114 -12.92 14.80 -14.18
CA THR A 114 -11.63 15.11 -14.80
C THR A 114 -10.57 14.04 -14.52
N PRO A 115 -9.52 13.89 -15.36
CA PRO A 115 -8.44 12.93 -15.09
C PRO A 115 -7.77 13.10 -13.71
N ALA A 116 -7.58 14.34 -13.25
CA ALA A 116 -6.98 14.62 -11.94
C ALA A 116 -7.90 14.14 -10.80
N GLN A 117 -9.20 14.38 -10.91
CA GLN A 117 -10.21 13.91 -9.95
C GLN A 117 -10.30 12.38 -9.95
N SER A 118 -10.20 11.73 -11.11
CA SER A 118 -10.15 10.27 -11.21
C SER A 118 -8.93 9.68 -10.48
N VAL A 119 -7.74 10.23 -10.72
CA VAL A 119 -6.51 9.81 -10.04
C VAL A 119 -6.61 9.99 -8.53
N ALA A 120 -7.07 11.15 -8.06
CA ALA A 120 -7.29 11.40 -6.63
C ALA A 120 -8.31 10.43 -6.03
N SER A 121 -9.40 10.16 -6.74
CA SER A 121 -10.48 9.26 -6.31
C SER A 121 -10.01 7.81 -6.21
N TRP A 122 -9.32 7.28 -7.22
CA TRP A 122 -8.73 5.94 -7.16
C TRP A 122 -7.67 5.82 -6.07
N THR A 123 -6.89 6.88 -5.82
CA THR A 123 -5.93 6.91 -4.70
C THR A 123 -6.65 6.81 -3.35
N ALA A 124 -7.72 7.57 -3.16
CA ALA A 124 -8.54 7.54 -1.96
C ALA A 124 -9.16 6.16 -1.72
N LEU A 125 -9.76 5.56 -2.76
CA LEU A 125 -10.32 4.21 -2.71
C LEU A 125 -9.27 3.14 -2.44
N SER A 126 -8.09 3.25 -3.06
CA SER A 126 -6.95 2.37 -2.81
C SER A 126 -6.53 2.42 -1.34
N ASN A 127 -6.44 3.61 -0.76
CA ASN A 127 -6.07 3.81 0.64
C ASN A 127 -7.14 3.28 1.60
N ALA A 128 -8.41 3.51 1.32
CA ALA A 128 -9.50 3.01 2.17
C ALA A 128 -9.61 1.48 2.11
N ALA A 129 -9.52 0.88 0.92
CA ALA A 129 -9.53 -0.57 0.75
C ALA A 129 -8.36 -1.24 1.49
N TRP A 130 -7.17 -0.61 1.46
CA TRP A 130 -6.00 -1.12 2.18
C TRP A 130 -6.22 -1.15 3.69
N ASP A 131 -6.80 -0.09 4.26
CA ASP A 131 -7.07 -0.03 5.70
C ASP A 131 -8.20 -0.96 6.14
N GLN A 132 -9.14 -1.27 5.23
CA GLN A 132 -10.20 -2.27 5.44
C GLN A 132 -9.72 -3.71 5.26
N GLY A 133 -8.48 -3.91 4.83
CA GLY A 133 -7.90 -5.23 4.60
C GLY A 133 -8.39 -5.94 3.34
N ASN A 134 -8.86 -5.20 2.34
CA ASN A 134 -9.14 -5.71 1.00
C ASN A 134 -7.97 -5.36 0.07
N LEU A 135 -6.93 -6.21 0.08
CA LEU A 135 -5.67 -5.93 -0.59
C LEU A 135 -5.84 -5.94 -2.11
N SER A 136 -6.66 -6.85 -2.65
CA SER A 136 -6.89 -6.97 -4.10
C SER A 136 -7.52 -5.72 -4.67
N SER A 137 -8.59 -5.20 -4.04
CA SER A 137 -9.17 -3.91 -4.45
C SER A 137 -8.19 -2.76 -4.24
N ALA A 138 -7.44 -2.76 -3.14
CA ALA A 138 -6.49 -1.70 -2.85
C ALA A 138 -5.37 -1.60 -3.90
N LEU A 139 -4.80 -2.73 -4.33
CA LEU A 139 -3.79 -2.78 -5.39
C LEU A 139 -4.38 -2.46 -6.76
N CYS A 140 -5.62 -2.92 -7.05
CA CYS A 140 -6.32 -2.60 -8.29
C CYS A 140 -6.52 -1.09 -8.46
N TRP A 141 -7.13 -0.43 -7.47
CA TRP A 141 -7.30 1.03 -7.48
C TRP A 141 -5.95 1.77 -7.49
N GLY A 142 -4.97 1.27 -6.75
CA GLY A 142 -3.63 1.84 -6.73
C GLY A 142 -2.94 1.80 -8.09
N ARG A 143 -3.12 0.71 -8.84
CA ARG A 143 -2.60 0.56 -10.21
C ARG A 143 -3.27 1.53 -11.17
N TYR A 144 -4.60 1.65 -11.14
CA TYR A 144 -5.32 2.63 -11.97
C TYR A 144 -4.84 4.06 -11.72
N ALA A 145 -4.71 4.44 -10.45
CA ALA A 145 -4.18 5.76 -10.08
C ALA A 145 -2.73 5.97 -10.57
N ALA A 146 -1.86 4.98 -10.37
CA ALA A 146 -0.45 5.06 -10.74
C ALA A 146 -0.23 5.15 -12.26
N GLU A 147 -0.98 4.37 -13.04
CA GLU A 147 -0.89 4.38 -14.51
C GLU A 147 -1.39 5.71 -15.08
N ALA A 148 -2.58 6.16 -14.67
CA ALA A 148 -3.20 7.40 -15.16
C ALA A 148 -2.38 8.66 -14.80
N ALA A 149 -1.70 8.67 -13.66
CA ALA A 149 -0.86 9.81 -13.25
C ALA A 149 0.38 10.01 -14.14
N THR A 150 0.82 9.00 -14.92
CA THR A 150 2.04 9.10 -15.72
C THR A 150 1.86 9.70 -17.11
N SER A 151 0.65 9.67 -17.68
CA SER A 151 0.43 9.97 -19.10
C SER A 151 -0.32 11.27 -19.40
N GLU A 152 -1.13 11.81 -18.47
CA GLU A 152 -2.16 12.80 -18.85
C GLU A 152 -2.17 14.12 -18.06
N LEU A 153 -1.46 14.23 -16.93
CA LEU A 153 -1.57 15.41 -16.05
C LEU A 153 -0.42 16.42 -16.23
N PRO A 154 -0.68 17.75 -16.11
CA PRO A 154 0.37 18.75 -15.96
C PRO A 154 1.21 18.53 -14.70
N THR A 155 2.50 18.84 -14.72
CA THR A 155 3.45 18.59 -13.61
C THR A 155 3.03 19.21 -12.28
N HIS A 156 2.39 20.38 -12.30
CA HIS A 156 1.91 21.07 -11.09
C HIS A 156 0.58 20.50 -10.54
N GLN A 157 -0.06 19.57 -11.25
CA GLN A 157 -1.29 18.88 -10.85
C GLN A 157 -1.08 17.36 -10.72
N ARG A 158 0.17 16.88 -10.80
CA ARG A 158 0.48 15.46 -10.65
C ARG A 158 0.57 15.11 -9.17
N PRO A 159 -0.45 14.47 -8.56
CA PRO A 159 -0.20 13.75 -7.32
C PRO A 159 0.80 12.61 -7.60
N TYR A 160 1.41 12.06 -6.56
CA TYR A 160 2.30 10.89 -6.65
C TYR A 160 1.65 9.62 -6.09
N PRO A 161 0.51 9.14 -6.64
CA PRO A 161 -0.09 7.89 -6.21
C PRO A 161 0.83 6.69 -6.43
N GLN A 162 1.79 6.80 -7.36
CA GLN A 162 2.80 5.78 -7.63
C GLN A 162 3.59 5.42 -6.37
N LEU A 163 3.96 6.40 -5.54
CA LEU A 163 4.69 6.14 -4.28
C LEU A 163 3.81 5.42 -3.27
N THR A 164 2.56 5.83 -3.15
CA THR A 164 1.58 5.17 -2.27
C THR A 164 1.25 3.75 -2.74
N PHE A 165 1.26 3.50 -4.05
CA PHE A 165 1.10 2.19 -4.67
C PHE A 165 2.35 1.32 -4.47
N ALA A 166 3.54 1.84 -4.72
CA ALA A 166 4.82 1.16 -4.49
C ALA A 166 4.97 0.69 -3.05
N ARG A 167 4.61 1.53 -2.06
CA ARG A 167 4.58 1.13 -0.65
C ARG A 167 3.72 -0.12 -0.43
N LYS A 168 2.51 -0.17 -1.01
CA LYS A 168 1.59 -1.31 -0.89
C LYS A 168 2.15 -2.55 -1.58
N LEU A 169 2.76 -2.41 -2.75
CA LEU A 169 3.45 -3.50 -3.44
C LEU A 169 4.57 -4.10 -2.58
N GLY A 170 5.42 -3.24 -2.00
CA GLY A 170 6.47 -3.69 -1.09
C GLY A 170 5.95 -4.38 0.16
N GLU A 171 4.86 -3.87 0.75
CA GLU A 171 4.17 -4.52 1.87
C GLU A 171 3.54 -5.87 1.47
N ALA A 172 3.05 -6.00 0.23
CA ALA A 172 2.53 -7.25 -0.33
C ALA A 172 3.62 -8.24 -0.77
N GLY A 173 4.90 -7.86 -0.74
CA GLY A 173 6.04 -8.69 -1.12
C GLY A 173 6.51 -8.54 -2.57
N ALA A 174 5.91 -7.66 -3.37
CA ALA A 174 6.34 -7.34 -4.73
C ALA A 174 7.47 -6.28 -4.72
N ILE A 175 8.60 -6.64 -4.10
CA ILE A 175 9.73 -5.73 -3.82
C ILE A 175 10.29 -5.10 -5.11
N SER A 176 10.62 -5.90 -6.11
CA SER A 176 11.25 -5.40 -7.34
C SER A 176 10.35 -4.45 -8.14
N GLU A 177 9.03 -4.73 -8.22
CA GLU A 177 8.07 -3.81 -8.87
C GLU A 177 7.99 -2.48 -8.10
N ALA A 178 7.98 -2.55 -6.77
CA ALA A 178 7.93 -1.37 -5.91
C ALA A 178 9.19 -0.48 -6.07
N GLU A 179 10.39 -1.06 -6.07
CA GLU A 179 11.65 -0.33 -6.23
C GLU A 179 11.73 0.37 -7.59
N MET A 180 11.38 -0.31 -8.69
CA MET A 180 11.34 0.30 -10.02
C MET A 180 10.44 1.54 -10.08
N ILE A 181 9.28 1.48 -9.42
CA ILE A 181 8.35 2.61 -9.36
C ILE A 181 8.96 3.77 -8.55
N VAL A 182 9.56 3.47 -7.40
CA VAL A 182 10.21 4.49 -6.56
C VAL A 182 11.35 5.18 -7.30
N ASP A 183 12.19 4.44 -8.01
CA ASP A 183 13.31 5.00 -8.76
C ASP A 183 12.84 5.89 -9.90
N LYS A 184 11.79 5.48 -10.62
CA LYS A 184 11.17 6.31 -11.65
C LYS A 184 10.65 7.63 -11.05
N VAL A 185 9.89 7.56 -9.96
CA VAL A 185 9.35 8.77 -9.31
C VAL A 185 10.47 9.65 -8.76
N ARG A 186 11.54 9.06 -8.19
CA ARG A 186 12.71 9.79 -7.71
C ARG A 186 13.37 10.61 -8.82
N GLN A 187 13.52 10.02 -10.01
CA GLN A 187 14.06 10.72 -11.18
C GLN A 187 13.14 11.86 -11.63
N GLU A 188 11.83 11.63 -11.68
CA GLU A 188 10.84 12.66 -12.06
C GLU A 188 10.81 13.83 -11.05
N VAL A 189 10.73 13.54 -9.75
CA VAL A 189 10.73 14.57 -8.69
C VAL A 189 11.99 15.43 -8.77
N LYS A 190 13.15 14.82 -9.07
CA LYS A 190 14.41 15.55 -9.28
C LYS A 190 14.40 16.37 -10.56
N LEU A 191 13.92 15.79 -11.67
CA LEU A 191 13.90 16.45 -12.98
C LEU A 191 13.00 17.68 -13.00
N PHE A 192 11.86 17.62 -12.31
CA PHE A 192 10.86 18.69 -12.28
C PHE A 192 10.94 19.58 -11.03
N ASP A 193 11.95 19.38 -10.19
CA ASP A 193 12.16 20.07 -8.90
C ASP A 193 10.87 20.18 -8.05
N ILE A 194 10.18 19.05 -7.88
CA ILE A 194 8.90 19.04 -7.15
C ILE A 194 9.17 19.08 -5.65
N VAL A 195 9.24 20.30 -5.14
CA VAL A 195 9.80 20.55 -3.82
C VAL A 195 9.03 19.89 -2.69
N ALA A 196 7.70 19.93 -2.73
CA ALA A 196 6.81 19.39 -1.71
C ALA A 196 7.00 17.87 -1.52
N HIS A 197 7.38 17.15 -2.58
CA HIS A 197 7.50 15.69 -2.60
C HIS A 197 8.94 15.18 -2.57
N ALA A 198 9.94 16.06 -2.45
CA ALA A 198 11.36 15.70 -2.56
C ALA A 198 11.82 14.62 -1.56
N ALA A 199 11.24 14.59 -0.35
CA ALA A 199 11.58 13.57 0.65
C ALA A 199 10.85 12.23 0.41
N ALA A 200 9.72 12.24 -0.31
CA ALA A 200 8.81 11.10 -0.37
C ALA A 200 9.43 9.83 -0.99
N PRO A 201 10.22 9.89 -2.08
CA PRO A 201 10.84 8.69 -2.64
C PRO A 201 11.77 7.98 -1.66
N ASP A 202 12.65 8.70 -0.95
CA ASP A 202 13.56 8.11 0.04
C ASP A 202 12.80 7.54 1.25
N ILE A 203 11.79 8.26 1.74
CA ILE A 203 10.97 7.80 2.86
C ILE A 203 10.22 6.51 2.50
N ILE A 204 9.60 6.43 1.33
CA ILE A 204 8.88 5.22 0.90
C ILE A 204 9.85 4.08 0.58
N HIS A 205 10.99 4.38 -0.05
CA HIS A 205 12.02 3.39 -0.33
C HIS A 205 12.53 2.72 0.94
N SER A 206 12.75 3.50 2.00
CA SER A 206 13.24 2.98 3.28
C SER A 206 12.40 1.83 3.82
N ARG A 207 11.07 1.93 3.69
CA ARG A 207 10.15 0.85 4.08
C ARG A 207 10.30 -0.36 3.18
N ILE A 208 10.37 -0.18 1.86
CA ILE A 208 10.51 -1.28 0.90
C ILE A 208 11.82 -2.04 1.15
N LEU A 209 12.93 -1.32 1.35
CA LEU A 209 14.23 -1.90 1.70
C LEU A 209 14.19 -2.67 3.02
N LEU A 210 13.46 -2.16 4.02
CA LEU A 210 13.31 -2.84 5.30
C LEU A 210 12.52 -4.16 5.16
N ARG A 211 11.53 -4.21 4.26
CA ARG A 211 10.79 -5.43 3.90
C ARG A 211 11.65 -6.39 3.07
N ALA A 212 12.56 -5.87 2.26
CA ALA A 212 13.55 -6.66 1.52
C ALA A 212 14.67 -7.24 2.42
N GLY A 213 14.66 -6.96 3.73
CA GLY A 213 15.70 -7.40 4.66
C GLY A 213 16.97 -6.53 4.66
N SER A 214 17.02 -5.47 3.84
CA SER A 214 18.18 -4.58 3.71
C SER A 214 18.16 -3.48 4.78
N VAL A 215 18.34 -3.86 6.06
CA VAL A 215 18.17 -2.97 7.23
C VAL A 215 19.05 -1.71 7.14
N ARG A 216 20.34 -1.84 6.81
CA ARG A 216 21.25 -0.67 6.70
C ARG A 216 20.83 0.29 5.60
N ALA A 217 20.50 -0.23 4.42
CA ALA A 217 20.05 0.59 3.29
C ALA A 217 18.72 1.30 3.61
N ALA A 218 17.83 0.62 4.33
CA ALA A 218 16.58 1.21 4.82
C ALA A 218 16.84 2.40 5.76
N GLU A 219 17.76 2.25 6.72
CA GLU A 219 18.14 3.34 7.63
C GLU A 219 18.74 4.54 6.89
N GLU A 220 19.67 4.29 5.97
CA GLU A 220 20.28 5.35 5.16
C GLU A 220 19.24 6.12 4.34
N ALA A 221 18.31 5.40 3.69
CA ALA A 221 17.21 6.00 2.94
C ALA A 221 16.28 6.81 3.85
N ALA A 222 15.91 6.28 5.02
CA ALA A 222 15.07 7.00 5.97
C ALA A 222 15.76 8.26 6.51
N ARG A 223 17.06 8.20 6.87
CA ARG A 223 17.83 9.36 7.34
C ARG A 223 17.91 10.46 6.29
N ARG A 224 18.17 10.12 5.02
CA ARG A 224 18.11 11.09 3.90
C ARG A 224 16.72 11.71 3.77
N GLY A 225 15.68 10.90 3.85
CA GLY A 225 14.28 11.36 3.82
C GLY A 225 13.96 12.35 4.94
N VAL A 226 14.40 12.05 6.18
CA VAL A 226 14.26 12.93 7.35
C VAL A 226 14.99 14.25 7.15
N GLU A 227 16.24 14.21 6.67
CA GLU A 227 17.04 15.41 6.41
C GLU A 227 16.37 16.33 5.38
N VAL A 228 15.94 15.76 4.25
CA VAL A 228 15.26 16.52 3.19
C VAL A 228 13.92 17.07 3.69
N SER A 229 13.14 16.28 4.41
CA SER A 229 11.85 16.69 4.99
C SER A 229 12.03 17.86 5.96
N ARG A 230 13.00 17.80 6.87
CA ARG A 230 13.31 18.88 7.82
C ARG A 230 13.79 20.14 7.11
N LYS A 231 14.74 20.01 6.18
CA LYS A 231 15.28 21.14 5.42
C LYS A 231 14.19 21.86 4.62
N ARG A 232 13.25 21.11 4.04
CA ARG A 232 12.18 21.64 3.20
C ARG A 232 10.87 21.86 3.95
N GLY A 233 10.81 21.66 5.27
CA GLY A 233 9.60 21.83 6.08
C GLY A 233 8.39 20.93 5.72
N THR A 234 8.59 19.84 4.98
CA THR A 234 7.51 18.95 4.49
C THR A 234 7.28 17.79 5.45
N LYS A 235 6.46 18.01 6.49
CA LYS A 235 6.37 17.14 7.66
C LYS A 235 5.44 15.94 7.53
N MET A 236 4.54 15.89 6.54
CA MET A 236 3.48 14.87 6.45
C MET A 236 3.99 13.41 6.57
N LEU A 237 5.14 13.11 5.94
CA LEU A 237 5.75 11.78 5.91
C LEU A 237 6.86 11.57 6.96
N LEU A 238 7.23 12.61 7.71
CA LEU A 238 8.32 12.55 8.68
C LEU A 238 8.07 11.49 9.77
N PRO A 239 6.87 11.39 10.40
CA PRO A 239 6.56 10.32 11.34
C PRO A 239 6.77 8.91 10.77
N PHE A 240 6.51 8.72 9.49
CA PHE A 240 6.67 7.42 8.83
C PHE A 240 8.15 7.02 8.71
N ALA A 241 9.01 7.95 8.28
CA ALA A 241 10.44 7.72 8.19
C ALA A 241 11.08 7.41 9.55
N LEU A 242 10.70 8.18 10.58
CA LEU A 242 11.16 7.97 11.96
C LEU A 242 10.67 6.63 12.52
N THR A 243 9.45 6.20 12.16
CA THR A 243 8.95 4.86 12.54
C THR A 243 9.76 3.74 11.89
N VAL A 244 10.17 3.88 10.62
CA VAL A 244 11.05 2.92 9.95
C VAL A 244 12.41 2.85 10.66
N LEU A 245 12.98 3.99 11.07
CA LEU A 245 14.21 4.04 11.85
C LEU A 245 14.05 3.38 13.23
N ALA A 246 12.96 3.65 13.93
CA ALA A 246 12.65 3.01 15.21
C ALA A 246 12.54 1.48 15.09
N GLN A 247 11.93 0.99 14.02
CA GLN A 247 11.81 -0.44 13.73
C GLN A 247 13.16 -1.06 13.38
N ALA A 248 13.98 -0.39 12.58
CA ALA A 248 15.31 -0.85 12.23
C ALA A 248 16.23 -0.93 13.46
N ALA A 249 16.19 0.08 14.34
CA ALA A 249 16.89 0.07 15.62
C ALA A 249 16.43 -1.08 16.51
N LEU A 250 15.11 -1.31 16.61
CA LEU A 250 14.55 -2.42 17.38
C LEU A 250 15.03 -3.79 16.86
N ARG A 251 15.06 -3.99 15.53
CA ARG A 251 15.61 -5.22 14.92
C ARG A 251 17.08 -5.45 15.22
N ARG A 252 17.85 -4.40 15.52
CA ARG A 252 19.26 -4.48 15.95
C ARG A 252 19.42 -4.67 17.46
N GLY A 253 18.34 -4.64 18.23
CA GLY A 253 18.38 -4.63 19.70
C GLY A 253 18.79 -3.28 20.31
N ASP A 254 18.82 -2.21 19.51
CA ASP A 254 19.16 -0.86 19.99
C ASP A 254 17.90 -0.16 20.52
N HIS A 255 17.52 -0.51 21.74
CA HIS A 255 16.31 0.04 22.37
C HIS A 255 16.42 1.55 22.64
N ASP A 256 17.61 2.07 22.93
CA ASP A 256 17.79 3.51 23.18
C ASP A 256 17.60 4.34 21.91
N GLU A 257 18.16 3.90 20.78
CA GLU A 257 17.93 4.58 19.49
C GLU A 257 16.46 4.45 19.06
N SER A 258 15.86 3.27 19.26
CA SER A 258 14.43 3.04 18.99
C SER A 258 13.54 3.99 19.81
N ARG A 259 13.81 4.15 21.11
CA ARG A 259 13.07 5.07 22.01
C ARG A 259 13.13 6.51 21.51
N ARG A 260 14.33 7.01 21.20
CA ARG A 260 14.51 8.41 20.73
C ARG A 260 13.72 8.70 19.46
N TYR A 261 13.71 7.76 18.51
CA TYR A 261 12.91 7.92 17.30
C TYR A 261 11.39 7.91 17.62
N LEU A 262 10.93 7.02 18.49
CA LEU A 262 9.52 6.97 18.90
C LEU A 262 9.06 8.23 19.65
N GLU A 263 9.88 8.77 20.54
CA GLU A 263 9.63 10.06 21.21
C GLU A 263 9.53 11.19 20.18
N THR A 264 10.46 11.24 19.22
CA THR A 264 10.40 12.22 18.12
C THR A 264 9.14 12.05 17.27
N VAL A 265 8.70 10.81 16.99
CA VAL A 265 7.42 10.58 16.29
C VAL A 265 6.28 11.17 17.11
N GLN A 266 6.21 10.86 18.41
CA GLN A 266 5.15 11.35 19.28
C GLN A 266 5.04 12.88 19.25
N ASP A 267 6.17 13.59 19.31
CA ASP A 267 6.21 15.06 19.24
C ASP A 267 5.70 15.58 17.89
N GLU A 268 6.13 14.99 16.77
CA GLU A 268 5.66 15.40 15.44
C GLU A 268 4.16 15.17 15.26
N LEU A 269 3.59 14.12 15.88
CA LEU A 269 2.15 13.83 15.81
C LEU A 269 1.26 14.80 16.59
N GLN A 270 1.81 15.56 17.52
CA GLN A 270 1.06 16.64 18.17
C GLN A 270 0.81 17.81 17.22
N VAL A 271 1.62 17.95 16.18
CA VAL A 271 1.61 19.10 15.25
C VAL A 271 1.06 18.72 13.88
N VAL A 272 1.27 17.48 13.44
CA VAL A 272 0.96 17.00 12.08
C VAL A 272 -0.32 16.17 12.07
N SER A 273 -1.30 16.58 11.29
CA SER A 273 -2.45 15.73 10.93
C SER A 273 -2.04 14.74 9.85
N SER A 274 -1.60 13.53 10.24
CA SER A 274 -1.14 12.49 9.30
C SER A 274 -1.80 11.13 9.53
N PRO A 275 -2.24 10.41 8.48
CA PRO A 275 -2.84 9.08 8.59
C PRO A 275 -1.79 7.95 8.66
N PHE A 276 -0.53 8.27 8.36
CA PHE A 276 0.59 7.34 8.28
C PHE A 276 1.09 6.72 9.61
N PRO A 277 0.89 7.30 10.81
CA PRO A 277 1.31 6.69 12.08
C PRO A 277 0.36 5.61 12.59
N SER A 278 -0.68 5.24 11.83
CA SER A 278 -1.87 4.64 12.45
C SER A 278 -1.73 3.19 12.92
N ALA A 279 -0.89 2.38 12.28
CA ALA A 279 -0.73 0.95 12.63
C ALA A 279 0.73 0.54 12.81
N LEU A 280 1.61 0.95 11.90
CA LEU A 280 3.03 0.59 11.99
C LEU A 280 3.71 1.24 13.21
N TYR A 281 3.50 2.55 13.42
CA TYR A 281 4.05 3.23 14.60
C TYR A 281 3.52 2.61 15.90
N ARG A 282 2.20 2.38 16.00
CA ARG A 282 1.61 1.72 17.17
C ARG A 282 2.18 0.32 17.42
N TRP A 283 2.43 -0.42 16.36
CA TRP A 283 3.07 -1.73 16.44
C TRP A 283 4.50 -1.65 16.95
N VAL A 284 5.32 -0.76 16.38
CA VAL A 284 6.72 -0.57 16.79
C VAL A 284 6.81 -0.02 18.21
N GLN A 285 5.94 0.91 18.58
CA GLN A 285 5.83 1.44 19.94
C GLN A 285 5.47 0.34 20.94
N PHE A 286 4.44 -0.47 20.63
CA PHE A 286 4.06 -1.62 21.45
C PHE A 286 5.21 -2.62 21.60
N ARG A 287 5.88 -2.98 20.49
CA ARG A 287 7.02 -3.90 20.51
C ARG A 287 8.17 -3.37 21.36
N HIS A 288 8.51 -2.09 21.22
CA HIS A 288 9.52 -1.45 22.05
C HIS A 288 9.16 -1.49 23.53
N GLN A 289 7.92 -1.14 23.88
CA GLN A 289 7.44 -1.19 25.27
C GLN A 289 7.50 -2.60 25.82
N TYR A 290 7.05 -3.60 25.06
CA TYR A 290 7.07 -4.99 25.49
C TYR A 290 8.50 -5.51 25.70
N GLU A 291 9.44 -5.21 24.81
CA GLU A 291 10.82 -5.71 24.91
C GLU A 291 11.65 -5.01 26.01
N THR A 292 11.23 -3.83 26.46
CA THR A 292 11.94 -3.06 27.51
C THR A 292 11.26 -3.11 28.87
N ALA A 293 10.05 -3.67 28.94
CA ALA A 293 9.28 -3.77 30.17
C ALA A 293 9.78 -4.88 31.09
N SER A 294 9.36 -4.80 32.35
CA SER A 294 9.51 -5.90 33.29
C SER A 294 8.56 -7.04 32.94
N SER A 295 8.88 -8.26 33.37
CA SER A 295 8.00 -9.42 33.15
C SER A 295 6.59 -9.25 33.76
N GLU A 296 6.45 -8.43 34.80
CA GLU A 296 5.18 -8.16 35.47
C GLU A 296 4.20 -7.38 34.57
N ASP A 297 4.73 -6.49 33.72
CA ASP A 297 3.94 -5.61 32.84
C ASP A 297 3.50 -6.31 31.53
N HIS A 298 4.15 -7.42 31.16
CA HIS A 298 3.96 -8.09 29.87
C HIS A 298 2.50 -8.49 29.62
N THR A 299 1.77 -8.91 30.66
CA THR A 299 0.37 -9.33 30.54
C THR A 299 -0.52 -8.15 30.15
N GLU A 300 -0.34 -6.99 30.78
CA GLU A 300 -1.12 -5.78 30.49
C GLU A 300 -0.77 -5.23 29.09
N LEU A 301 0.52 -5.13 28.79
CA LEU A 301 1.01 -4.67 27.49
C LEU A 301 0.48 -5.56 26.36
N LEU A 302 0.47 -6.87 26.54
CA LEU A 302 -0.02 -7.78 25.50
C LEU A 302 -1.53 -7.63 25.27
N ARG A 303 -2.34 -7.37 26.31
CA ARG A 303 -3.77 -7.04 26.14
C ARG A 303 -3.95 -5.74 25.35
N ALA A 304 -3.12 -4.73 25.60
CA ALA A 304 -3.12 -3.48 24.85
C ALA A 304 -2.69 -3.69 23.38
N GLY A 305 -1.62 -4.45 23.14
CA GLY A 305 -1.12 -4.81 21.80
C GLY A 305 -2.12 -5.66 21.00
N TYR A 306 -2.76 -6.63 21.65
CA TYR A 306 -3.84 -7.43 21.08
C TYR A 306 -5.00 -6.55 20.59
N ARG A 307 -5.44 -5.59 21.41
CA ARG A 307 -6.49 -4.64 21.04
C ARG A 307 -6.13 -3.87 19.76
N ILE A 308 -4.88 -3.40 19.66
CA ILE A 308 -4.37 -2.72 18.45
C ILE A 308 -4.44 -3.64 17.22
N ALA A 309 -4.06 -4.91 17.38
CA ALA A 309 -3.99 -5.87 16.27
C ALA A 309 -5.36 -6.37 15.79
N ILE A 310 -6.35 -6.48 16.68
CA ILE A 310 -7.67 -7.03 16.34
C ILE A 310 -8.69 -5.96 15.95
N GLU A 311 -8.73 -4.82 16.66
CA GLU A 311 -9.70 -3.75 16.32
C GLU A 311 -9.42 -3.16 14.94
N ARG A 312 -8.15 -3.22 14.49
CA ARG A 312 -7.72 -2.79 13.16
C ARG A 312 -6.65 -3.76 12.63
N PRO A 313 -7.04 -4.84 11.92
CA PRO A 313 -6.10 -5.87 11.44
C PRO A 313 -5.12 -5.40 10.36
N ALA A 314 -5.03 -4.09 10.12
CA ALA A 314 -4.06 -3.49 9.22
C ALA A 314 -2.61 -3.84 9.59
N VAL A 315 -2.29 -4.03 10.89
CA VAL A 315 -0.93 -4.47 11.29
C VAL A 315 -0.66 -5.92 10.84
N LEU A 316 -1.66 -6.81 10.96
CA LEU A 316 -1.54 -8.21 10.55
C LEU A 316 -1.26 -8.36 9.05
N ILE A 317 -1.74 -7.40 8.25
CA ILE A 317 -1.47 -7.30 6.82
C ILE A 317 -0.08 -6.71 6.54
N LYS A 318 0.27 -5.62 7.24
CA LYS A 318 1.49 -4.83 6.95
C LYS A 318 2.75 -5.46 7.51
N GLU A 319 2.63 -6.32 8.50
CA GLU A 319 3.73 -6.96 9.23
C GLU A 319 3.49 -8.48 9.33
N PRO A 320 4.08 -9.29 8.43
CA PRO A 320 3.91 -10.75 8.44
C PRO A 320 4.40 -11.42 9.72
N THR A 321 5.27 -10.76 10.49
CA THR A 321 5.77 -11.24 11.78
C THR A 321 4.79 -11.00 12.92
N SER A 322 3.84 -10.07 12.78
CA SER A 322 3.03 -9.58 13.90
C SER A 322 2.12 -10.65 14.51
N GLY A 323 1.45 -11.43 13.68
CA GLY A 323 0.58 -12.53 14.11
C GLY A 323 1.32 -13.62 14.89
N PRO A 324 2.31 -14.31 14.27
CA PRO A 324 3.12 -15.32 14.95
C PRO A 324 3.78 -14.78 16.22
N TRP A 325 4.29 -13.54 16.19
CA TRP A 325 4.90 -12.94 17.37
C TRP A 325 3.90 -12.77 18.53
N LEU A 326 2.69 -12.25 18.25
CA LEU A 326 1.65 -12.09 19.27
C LEU A 326 1.21 -13.44 19.85
N VAL A 327 1.12 -14.48 19.01
CA VAL A 327 0.81 -15.84 19.45
C VAL A 327 1.88 -16.37 20.42
N ARG A 328 3.17 -16.21 20.09
CA ARG A 328 4.26 -16.64 20.99
C ARG A 328 4.23 -15.91 22.32
N ALA A 329 4.12 -14.58 22.28
CA ALA A 329 4.04 -13.76 23.48
C ALA A 329 2.84 -14.19 24.36
N ALA A 330 1.68 -14.44 23.75
CA ALA A 330 0.49 -14.90 24.45
C ALA A 330 0.64 -16.29 25.08
N ILE A 331 1.24 -17.25 24.37
CA ILE A 331 1.52 -18.58 24.94
C ILE A 331 2.49 -18.46 26.13
N SER A 332 3.57 -17.69 25.99
CA SER A 332 4.59 -17.53 27.04
C SER A 332 4.06 -16.85 28.31
N THR A 333 3.01 -16.03 28.21
CA THR A 333 2.37 -15.32 29.32
C THR A 333 1.13 -16.05 29.86
N GLY A 334 0.81 -17.24 29.33
CA GLY A 334 -0.38 -18.01 29.74
C GLY A 334 -1.71 -17.44 29.23
N LEU A 335 -1.68 -16.53 28.25
CA LEU A 335 -2.86 -15.89 27.65
C LEU A 335 -3.33 -16.63 26.38
N GLU A 336 -3.54 -17.95 26.48
CA GLU A 336 -3.89 -18.82 25.33
C GLU A 336 -5.16 -18.37 24.59
N GLY A 337 -6.14 -17.79 25.29
CA GLY A 337 -7.33 -17.23 24.66
C GLY A 337 -7.03 -16.08 23.70
N ILE A 338 -6.03 -15.24 24.01
CA ILE A 338 -5.56 -14.19 23.11
C ILE A 338 -4.85 -14.81 21.91
N ALA A 339 -3.99 -15.81 22.13
CA ALA A 339 -3.28 -16.51 21.07
C ALA A 339 -4.25 -17.12 20.04
N LEU A 340 -5.30 -17.80 20.52
CA LEU A 340 -6.36 -18.37 19.68
C LEU A 340 -7.09 -17.31 18.86
N GLN A 341 -7.44 -16.17 19.47
CA GLN A 341 -8.13 -15.09 18.76
C GLN A 341 -7.26 -14.39 17.72
N VAL A 342 -5.96 -14.25 17.98
CA VAL A 342 -5.00 -13.71 16.99
C VAL A 342 -4.93 -14.66 15.78
N SER A 343 -4.71 -15.95 16.03
CA SER A 343 -4.65 -16.95 14.94
C SER A 343 -5.96 -16.98 14.14
N LYS A 344 -7.12 -17.02 14.80
CA LYS A 344 -8.43 -17.02 14.13
C LYS A 344 -8.64 -15.77 13.27
N THR A 345 -8.31 -14.59 13.79
CA THR A 345 -8.44 -13.33 13.05
C THR A 345 -7.52 -13.30 11.84
N LEU A 346 -6.26 -13.71 12.02
CA LEU A 346 -5.27 -13.75 10.96
C LEU A 346 -5.65 -14.72 9.84
N THR A 347 -6.18 -15.90 10.19
CA THR A 347 -6.74 -16.86 9.22
C THR A 347 -7.89 -16.25 8.44
N GLY A 348 -8.86 -15.61 9.11
CA GLY A 348 -9.99 -14.97 8.42
C GLY A 348 -9.59 -13.80 7.52
N VAL A 349 -8.53 -13.05 7.87
CA VAL A 349 -7.98 -12.00 7.00
C VAL A 349 -7.24 -12.60 5.80
N SER A 350 -6.50 -13.69 6.01
CA SER A 350 -5.81 -14.45 4.97
C SER A 350 -6.78 -15.06 3.96
N GLU A 351 -7.86 -15.69 4.41
CA GLU A 351 -8.89 -16.28 3.54
C GLU A 351 -9.55 -15.25 2.62
N LYS A 352 -9.75 -14.02 3.10
CA LYS A 352 -10.29 -12.90 2.29
C LYS A 352 -9.29 -12.34 1.29
N ASN A 353 -8.02 -12.71 1.40
CA ASN A 353 -6.92 -12.20 0.59
C ASN A 353 -6.10 -13.37 0.03
N PRO A 354 -6.69 -14.20 -0.87
CA PRO A 354 -5.96 -15.27 -1.52
C PRO A 354 -4.84 -14.70 -2.42
N GLY A 355 -3.73 -15.44 -2.54
CA GLY A 355 -2.58 -15.07 -3.38
C GLY A 355 -1.54 -14.17 -2.70
N TYR A 356 -1.78 -13.72 -1.46
CA TYR A 356 -0.81 -12.96 -0.67
C TYR A 356 0.05 -13.88 0.20
N VAL A 357 1.12 -14.40 -0.39
CA VAL A 357 1.98 -15.46 0.18
C VAL A 357 2.36 -15.18 1.64
N ASN A 358 2.94 -14.02 1.97
CA ASN A 358 3.39 -13.73 3.33
C ASN A 358 2.25 -13.67 4.36
N LEU A 359 1.06 -13.20 3.97
CA LEU A 359 -0.11 -13.15 4.84
C LEU A 359 -0.64 -14.57 5.10
N GLN A 360 -0.75 -15.38 4.05
CA GLN A 360 -1.19 -16.78 4.16
C GLN A 360 -0.21 -17.61 4.98
N THR A 361 1.10 -17.43 4.76
CA THR A 361 2.14 -18.10 5.54
C THR A 361 2.16 -17.63 6.98
N SER A 362 1.90 -16.34 7.24
CA SER A 362 1.73 -15.80 8.61
C SER A 362 0.57 -16.45 9.36
N ALA A 363 -0.58 -16.62 8.70
CA ALA A 363 -1.73 -17.33 9.28
C ALA A 363 -1.40 -18.78 9.63
N LYS A 364 -0.78 -19.51 8.70
CA LYS A 364 -0.34 -20.90 8.92
C LYS A 364 0.67 -20.99 10.06
N HIS A 365 1.66 -20.10 10.08
CA HIS A 365 2.69 -20.06 11.11
C HIS A 365 2.07 -19.83 12.49
N ALA A 366 1.18 -18.84 12.63
CA ALA A 366 0.46 -18.59 13.88
C ALA A 366 -0.37 -19.79 14.34
N ALA A 367 -1.04 -20.49 13.43
CA ALA A 367 -1.79 -21.71 13.73
C ALA A 367 -0.87 -22.88 14.16
N SER A 368 0.25 -23.09 13.47
CA SER A 368 1.23 -24.13 13.79
C SER A 368 1.91 -23.90 15.14
N LEU A 369 2.12 -22.64 15.54
CA LEU A 369 2.63 -22.32 16.87
C LEU A 369 1.66 -22.73 17.99
N LEU A 370 0.35 -22.52 17.78
CA LEU A 370 -0.70 -22.92 18.73
C LEU A 370 -0.84 -24.43 18.85
N SER A 371 -0.81 -25.14 17.72
CA SER A 371 -0.94 -26.60 17.69
C SER A 371 0.37 -27.35 17.97
N LYS A 372 1.49 -26.62 18.15
CA LYS A 372 2.85 -27.18 18.26
C LYS A 372 3.20 -28.10 17.07
N ASP A 373 2.75 -27.72 15.88
CA ASP A 373 2.98 -28.44 14.63
C ASP A 373 4.33 -28.06 14.01
N LEU A 374 5.37 -28.85 14.31
CA LEU A 374 6.72 -28.65 13.77
C LEU A 374 6.76 -28.70 12.24
N ALA A 375 6.00 -29.63 11.62
CA ALA A 375 5.98 -29.79 10.17
C ALA A 375 5.37 -28.55 9.50
N GLY A 376 4.32 -27.99 10.10
CA GLY A 376 3.72 -26.73 9.68
C GLY A 376 4.68 -25.55 9.76
N VAL A 377 5.47 -25.43 10.83
CA VAL A 377 6.51 -24.38 10.96
C VAL A 377 7.59 -24.54 9.87
N VAL A 378 8.06 -25.77 9.61
CA VAL A 378 9.03 -26.05 8.52
C VAL A 378 8.47 -25.62 7.16
N GLY A 379 7.21 -25.95 6.86
CA GLY A 379 6.54 -25.52 5.64
C GLY A 379 6.47 -23.99 5.52
N CYS A 380 6.29 -23.28 6.64
CA CYS A 380 6.27 -21.81 6.64
C CYS A 380 7.64 -21.21 6.30
N ILE A 381 8.74 -21.77 6.83
CA ILE A 381 10.11 -21.32 6.51
C ILE A 381 10.38 -21.38 5.00
N ALA A 382 9.93 -22.45 4.35
CA ALA A 382 10.09 -22.64 2.90
C ALA A 382 9.22 -21.69 2.06
N THR A 383 8.12 -21.17 2.63
CA THR A 383 7.10 -20.41 1.88
C THR A 383 7.23 -18.89 2.06
N TYR A 384 7.74 -18.42 3.20
CA TYR A 384 7.93 -16.98 3.41
C TYR A 384 8.85 -16.38 2.34
N THR A 385 8.43 -15.25 1.76
CA THR A 385 9.29 -14.41 0.94
C THR A 385 9.86 -13.23 1.72
N ASP A 386 9.33 -12.96 2.92
CA ASP A 386 9.84 -11.98 3.86
C ASP A 386 11.02 -12.55 4.69
N PRO A 387 12.23 -11.96 4.61
CA PRO A 387 13.40 -12.51 5.30
C PRO A 387 13.29 -12.48 6.83
N GLU A 388 12.63 -11.47 7.40
CA GLU A 388 12.46 -11.37 8.86
C GLU A 388 11.50 -12.46 9.37
N ALA A 389 10.37 -12.66 8.69
CA ALA A 389 9.42 -13.70 9.04
C ALA A 389 10.00 -15.11 8.87
N GLN A 390 10.81 -15.33 7.84
CA GLN A 390 11.54 -16.58 7.67
C GLN A 390 12.54 -16.81 8.82
N SER A 391 13.28 -15.77 9.22
CA SER A 391 14.20 -15.84 10.36
C SER A 391 13.46 -16.18 11.66
N HIS A 392 12.33 -15.52 11.93
CA HIS A 392 11.53 -15.80 13.11
C HIS A 392 10.98 -17.24 13.11
N ALA A 393 10.44 -17.72 12.00
CA ALA A 393 9.97 -19.11 11.90
C ALA A 393 11.10 -20.13 12.12
N SER A 394 12.32 -19.79 11.69
CA SER A 394 13.51 -20.63 11.94
C SER A 394 13.89 -20.67 13.42
N THR A 395 13.82 -19.55 14.13
CA THR A 395 14.00 -19.49 15.60
C THR A 395 12.92 -20.31 16.31
N ASP A 396 11.67 -20.16 15.92
CA ASP A 396 10.55 -20.87 16.54
C ASP A 396 10.68 -22.40 16.40
N LEU A 397 11.18 -22.87 15.24
CA LEU A 397 11.50 -24.29 15.04
C LEU A 397 12.62 -24.77 15.98
N GLN A 398 13.67 -23.96 16.18
CA GLN A 398 14.76 -24.29 17.10
C GLN A 398 14.25 -24.44 18.54
N ASP A 399 13.39 -23.51 18.99
CA ASP A 399 12.79 -23.55 20.32
C ASP A 399 11.92 -24.80 20.53
N PHE A 400 11.16 -25.20 19.52
CA PHE A 400 10.37 -26.44 19.55
C PHE A 400 11.24 -27.70 19.66
N LEU A 401 12.33 -27.76 18.91
CA LEU A 401 13.27 -28.88 18.97
C LEU A 401 13.98 -28.96 20.33
N ALA A 402 14.39 -27.81 20.89
CA ALA A 402 15.01 -27.73 22.21
C ALA A 402 14.07 -28.21 23.32
N THR A 403 12.80 -27.80 23.28
CA THR A 403 11.79 -28.20 24.27
C THR A 403 11.44 -29.70 24.18
N SER A 404 11.44 -30.27 22.97
CA SER A 404 11.17 -31.70 22.73
C SER A 404 12.33 -32.60 23.18
N SER A 405 13.56 -32.09 23.14
CA SER A 405 14.78 -32.81 23.53
C SER A 405 14.86 -33.08 25.05
N HIS A 406 14.07 -32.38 25.86
CA HIS A 406 14.00 -32.56 27.31
C HIS A 406 12.94 -33.57 27.77
N THR A 407 12.14 -34.18 26.87
CA THR A 407 11.02 -35.06 27.26
C THR A 407 11.04 -36.49 26.72
N ALA A 408 11.93 -36.92 25.82
CA ALA A 408 12.06 -38.36 25.52
C ALA A 408 13.39 -38.73 24.85
N GLY A 409 13.97 -39.83 25.33
CA GLY A 409 15.11 -40.50 24.72
C GLY A 409 14.80 -41.16 23.38
N THR A 410 15.87 -41.43 22.65
CA THR A 410 15.96 -42.23 21.41
C THR A 410 15.22 -41.65 20.21
N VAL A 411 15.85 -40.70 19.52
CA VAL A 411 15.55 -40.41 18.12
C VAL A 411 16.18 -41.51 17.26
N LEU A 412 15.36 -42.38 16.67
CA LEU A 412 15.79 -43.23 15.55
C LEU A 412 15.94 -42.37 14.29
N PRO A 413 16.90 -42.67 13.40
CA PRO A 413 17.11 -41.91 12.18
C PRO A 413 15.96 -42.18 11.19
N VAL A 414 15.21 -41.14 10.84
CA VAL A 414 14.26 -41.17 9.72
C VAL A 414 15.08 -41.09 8.42
N PRO A 415 14.95 -42.04 7.47
CA PRO A 415 15.67 -41.98 6.21
C PRO A 415 15.14 -40.82 5.35
N ALA A 416 16.04 -40.18 4.60
CA ALA A 416 15.72 -39.05 3.74
C ALA A 416 14.54 -39.36 2.80
N PRO A 417 13.52 -38.49 2.69
CA PRO A 417 12.43 -38.70 1.75
C PRO A 417 12.96 -38.55 0.32
N GLN A 418 12.66 -39.54 -0.51
CA GLN A 418 12.80 -39.43 -1.96
C GLN A 418 11.83 -38.36 -2.45
N ILE A 419 12.36 -37.29 -3.05
CA ILE A 419 11.57 -36.22 -3.65
C ILE A 419 10.78 -36.82 -4.82
N GLN A 420 9.47 -37.00 -4.64
CA GLN A 420 8.56 -37.04 -5.77
C GLN A 420 8.21 -35.60 -6.14
N VAL A 421 8.64 -35.19 -7.33
CA VAL A 421 8.18 -33.97 -7.97
C VAL A 421 6.69 -34.16 -8.23
N LEU A 422 5.85 -33.54 -7.40
CA LEU A 422 4.43 -33.39 -7.69
C LEU A 422 4.31 -32.32 -8.77
N ASP A 423 4.03 -32.79 -9.98
CA ASP A 423 3.61 -31.99 -11.11
C ASP A 423 2.21 -31.43 -10.79
N THR A 424 2.15 -30.17 -10.36
CA THR A 424 0.87 -29.47 -10.12
C THR A 424 0.50 -28.68 -11.37
N SER A 425 0.07 -29.39 -12.41
CA SER A 425 -0.79 -28.83 -13.45
C SER A 425 -2.07 -29.66 -13.47
N GLU A 426 -3.24 -28.99 -13.48
CA GLU A 426 -4.64 -29.48 -13.33
C GLU A 426 -5.18 -29.12 -11.92
N ASP A 427 -6.12 -28.19 -11.69
CA ASP A 427 -7.05 -27.43 -12.54
C ASP A 427 -7.25 -26.01 -11.96
N LEU A 428 -6.62 -24.99 -12.57
CA LEU A 428 -7.12 -23.61 -12.48
C LEU A 428 -7.72 -23.29 -13.85
N ASP A 429 -8.99 -22.89 -13.93
CA ASP A 429 -9.58 -22.46 -15.20
C ASP A 429 -8.69 -21.33 -15.76
N PRO A 430 -8.06 -21.51 -16.94
CA PRO A 430 -7.17 -20.50 -17.52
C PRO A 430 -7.80 -19.11 -17.64
N ARG A 431 -9.15 -19.01 -17.61
CA ARG A 431 -9.90 -17.75 -17.57
C ARG A 431 -9.73 -16.98 -16.27
N GLU A 432 -9.44 -17.63 -15.15
CA GLU A 432 -9.18 -16.96 -13.86
C GLU A 432 -7.89 -16.14 -13.87
N LEU A 433 -7.01 -16.37 -14.86
CA LEU A 433 -5.79 -15.58 -15.10
C LEU A 433 -6.06 -14.29 -15.91
N LEU A 434 -7.25 -14.17 -16.51
CA LEU A 434 -7.64 -13.02 -17.32
C LEU A 434 -8.31 -11.95 -16.46
N THR A 435 -7.95 -10.69 -16.71
CA THR A 435 -8.72 -9.56 -16.17
C THR A 435 -10.13 -9.55 -16.79
N PRO A 436 -11.14 -8.92 -16.17
CA PRO A 436 -12.50 -8.86 -16.73
C PRO A 436 -12.57 -8.30 -18.16
N MET A 437 -11.70 -7.33 -18.48
CA MET A 437 -11.60 -6.78 -19.85
C MET A 437 -10.97 -7.77 -20.82
N GLU A 438 -9.90 -8.47 -20.40
CA GLU A 438 -9.27 -9.52 -21.18
C GLU A 438 -10.21 -10.70 -21.41
N LEU A 439 -11.02 -11.06 -20.41
CA LEU A 439 -12.05 -12.09 -20.52
C LEU A 439 -13.12 -11.68 -21.56
N ARG A 440 -13.70 -10.48 -21.45
CA ARG A 440 -14.66 -9.95 -22.44
C ARG A 440 -14.09 -9.95 -23.86
N ILE A 441 -12.85 -9.50 -24.03
CA ILE A 441 -12.18 -9.50 -25.33
C ILE A 441 -11.94 -10.94 -25.82
N SER A 442 -11.53 -11.85 -24.93
CA SER A 442 -11.28 -13.25 -25.27
C SER A 442 -12.55 -13.99 -25.70
N GLU A 443 -13.69 -13.73 -25.05
CA GLU A 443 -14.98 -14.33 -25.37
C GLU A 443 -15.48 -13.86 -26.74
N ARG A 444 -15.43 -12.56 -27.01
CA ARG A 444 -15.83 -12.03 -28.34
C ARG A 444 -14.93 -12.49 -29.47
N VAL A 445 -13.65 -12.66 -29.19
CA VAL A 445 -12.71 -13.22 -30.17
C VAL A 445 -12.95 -14.71 -30.39
N ALA A 446 -13.33 -15.46 -29.34
CA ALA A 446 -13.75 -16.85 -29.44
C ALA A 446 -15.06 -17.00 -30.24
N ASP A 447 -15.98 -16.04 -30.13
CA ASP A 447 -17.21 -15.93 -30.93
C ASP A 447 -16.94 -15.57 -32.41
N GLY A 448 -15.67 -15.37 -32.78
CA GLY A 448 -15.24 -15.12 -34.16
C GLY A 448 -15.12 -13.65 -34.56
N LEU A 449 -15.45 -12.68 -33.69
CA LEU A 449 -15.47 -11.25 -34.03
C LEU A 449 -14.06 -10.70 -34.28
N THR A 450 -13.88 -9.97 -35.38
CA THR A 450 -12.63 -9.28 -35.71
C THR A 450 -12.30 -8.19 -34.67
N ASN A 451 -11.03 -7.79 -34.58
CA ASN A 451 -10.60 -6.79 -33.59
C ASN A 451 -11.30 -5.43 -33.75
N LYS A 452 -11.81 -5.11 -34.94
CA LYS A 452 -12.61 -3.90 -35.19
C LYS A 452 -14.05 -4.05 -34.68
N GLU A 453 -14.65 -5.23 -34.80
CA GLU A 453 -15.98 -5.53 -34.27
C GLU A 453 -15.97 -5.58 -32.74
N VAL A 454 -14.97 -6.26 -32.15
CA VAL A 454 -14.76 -6.28 -30.69
C VAL A 454 -14.54 -4.86 -30.14
N ALA A 455 -13.75 -4.05 -30.85
CA ALA A 455 -13.53 -2.65 -30.51
C ALA A 455 -14.83 -1.83 -30.52
N SER A 456 -15.68 -2.05 -31.52
CA SER A 456 -16.99 -1.39 -31.62
C SER A 456 -17.95 -1.81 -30.51
N GLU A 457 -17.97 -3.10 -30.16
CA GLU A 457 -18.90 -3.62 -29.14
C GLU A 457 -18.48 -3.23 -27.71
N ILE A 458 -17.17 -3.14 -27.46
CA ILE A 458 -16.62 -2.82 -26.14
C ILE A 458 -16.28 -1.32 -26.02
N GLN A 459 -16.53 -0.52 -27.06
CA GLN A 459 -16.26 0.93 -27.12
C GLN A 459 -14.80 1.30 -26.80
N ILE A 460 -13.84 0.55 -27.37
CA ILE A 460 -12.39 0.81 -27.25
C ILE A 460 -11.73 0.83 -28.62
N SER A 461 -10.50 1.34 -28.74
CA SER A 461 -9.76 1.29 -30.00
C SER A 461 -9.36 -0.13 -30.38
N HIS A 462 -9.39 -0.46 -31.69
CA HIS A 462 -8.88 -1.74 -32.20
C HIS A 462 -7.39 -1.96 -31.91
N HIS A 463 -6.61 -0.89 -31.68
CA HIS A 463 -5.23 -0.98 -31.18
C HIS A 463 -5.19 -1.47 -29.73
N THR A 464 -6.15 -1.06 -28.90
CA THR A 464 -6.32 -1.53 -27.52
C THR A 464 -6.72 -3.01 -27.49
N VAL A 465 -7.62 -3.43 -28.40
CA VAL A 465 -7.96 -4.86 -28.57
C VAL A 465 -6.73 -5.70 -28.93
N ASN A 466 -5.91 -5.23 -29.88
CA ASN A 466 -4.65 -5.90 -30.24
C ASN A 466 -3.67 -6.00 -29.06
N PHE A 467 -3.58 -4.95 -28.26
CA PHE A 467 -2.74 -4.93 -27.07
C PHE A 467 -3.20 -5.95 -26.02
N HIS A 468 -4.50 -6.03 -25.74
CA HIS A 468 -5.05 -7.03 -24.82
C HIS A 468 -4.89 -8.45 -25.37
N LEU A 469 -5.07 -8.69 -26.66
CA LEU A 469 -4.85 -10.01 -27.25
C LEU A 469 -3.42 -10.53 -27.08
N ARG A 470 -2.41 -9.67 -27.20
CA ARG A 470 -1.02 -10.05 -26.91
C ARG A 470 -0.82 -10.47 -25.45
N LYS A 471 -1.51 -9.80 -24.51
CA LYS A 471 -1.47 -10.16 -23.09
C LYS A 471 -2.23 -11.46 -22.82
N ILE A 472 -3.41 -11.65 -23.42
CA ILE A 472 -4.22 -12.87 -23.33
C ILE A 472 -3.41 -14.06 -23.85
N TYR A 473 -2.77 -13.94 -25.01
CA TYR A 473 -1.94 -15.01 -25.57
C TYR A 473 -0.80 -15.41 -24.64
N ARG A 474 -0.12 -14.44 -24.04
CA ARG A 474 0.94 -14.71 -23.07
C ARG A 474 0.41 -15.36 -21.78
N LYS A 475 -0.74 -14.89 -21.27
CA LYS A 475 -1.35 -15.37 -20.03
C LYS A 475 -1.92 -16.78 -20.14
N LEU A 476 -2.46 -17.13 -21.30
CA LEU A 476 -3.01 -18.44 -21.61
C LEU A 476 -1.99 -19.37 -22.28
N GLU A 477 -0.75 -18.92 -22.44
CA GLU A 477 0.34 -19.64 -23.13
C GLU A 477 0.00 -20.13 -24.56
N ILE A 478 -0.93 -19.44 -25.23
CA ILE A 478 -1.33 -19.71 -26.61
C ILE A 478 -0.65 -18.78 -27.58
N ARG A 479 -0.49 -19.22 -28.83
CA ARG A 479 0.28 -18.52 -29.87
C ARG A 479 -0.58 -18.00 -31.01
N SER A 480 -1.86 -18.36 -31.07
CA SER A 480 -2.73 -17.95 -32.16
C SER A 480 -4.17 -17.70 -31.75
N ARG A 481 -4.84 -16.87 -32.55
CA ARG A 481 -6.28 -16.61 -32.47
C ARG A 481 -7.11 -17.90 -32.64
N ALA A 482 -6.64 -18.83 -33.47
CA ALA A 482 -7.28 -20.13 -33.64
C ALA A 482 -7.20 -20.98 -32.37
N GLN A 483 -6.07 -20.94 -31.65
CA GLN A 483 -5.93 -21.59 -30.35
C GLN A 483 -6.82 -20.95 -29.28
N LEU A 484 -7.00 -19.62 -29.33
CA LEU A 484 -7.93 -18.93 -28.43
C LEU A 484 -9.38 -19.36 -28.67
N GLY A 485 -9.79 -19.52 -29.94
CA GLY A 485 -11.11 -20.06 -30.29
C GLY A 485 -11.29 -21.53 -29.87
N ALA A 486 -10.26 -22.37 -30.07
CA ALA A 486 -10.29 -23.78 -29.67
C ALA A 486 -10.39 -23.97 -28.15
N ALA A 487 -9.68 -23.13 -27.36
CA ALA A 487 -9.76 -23.14 -25.90
C ALA A 487 -11.16 -22.77 -25.36
N ALA A 488 -11.96 -22.03 -26.14
CA ALA A 488 -13.35 -21.72 -25.79
C ALA A 488 -14.34 -22.81 -26.22
N PHE A 489 -14.05 -23.57 -27.29
CA PHE A 489 -14.91 -24.64 -27.82
C PHE A 489 -14.90 -25.93 -26.98
N ASN A 490 -13.93 -26.13 -26.08
CA ASN A 490 -13.97 -27.20 -25.08
C ASN A 490 -15.05 -26.98 -23.98
N ARG A 491 -15.89 -25.93 -24.06
CA ARG A 491 -17.05 -25.71 -23.17
C ARG A 491 -18.16 -26.77 -23.30
N SER A 492 -18.30 -27.46 -24.43
CA SER A 492 -19.58 -28.11 -24.76
C SER A 492 -19.73 -29.57 -24.32
N THR A 493 -18.72 -30.19 -23.69
CA THR A 493 -18.77 -31.62 -23.32
C THR A 493 -18.86 -31.91 -21.83
N SER A 494 -18.73 -30.92 -20.95
CA SER A 494 -18.76 -31.11 -19.48
C SER A 494 -20.07 -30.67 -18.80
N ASP A 495 -21.08 -30.22 -19.55
CA ASP A 495 -22.34 -29.71 -19.01
C ASP A 495 -23.58 -30.36 -19.68
N GLN A 496 -23.58 -31.69 -19.79
CA GLN A 496 -24.81 -32.47 -20.00
C GLN A 496 -25.27 -33.07 -18.66
N PRO A 497 -26.49 -32.78 -18.18
CA PRO A 497 -27.03 -33.41 -16.99
C PRO A 497 -27.30 -34.89 -17.27
N ALA A 498 -26.84 -35.76 -16.37
CA ALA A 498 -27.23 -37.16 -16.30
C ALA A 498 -28.76 -37.25 -16.38
N THR A 499 -29.24 -37.80 -17.48
CA THR A 499 -30.64 -38.20 -17.63
C THR A 499 -30.67 -39.69 -17.26
N ASP A 500 -31.13 -40.00 -16.06
CA ASP A 500 -31.46 -41.36 -15.65
C ASP A 500 -32.98 -41.50 -15.59
N ILE A 501 -33.46 -42.49 -16.35
CA ILE A 501 -34.81 -43.12 -16.45
C ILE A 501 -35.83 -42.42 -17.35
#